data_AF-A0A2S4XQE0-F1
#
_entry.id   AF-A0A2S4XQE0-F1
#
_cell.length_a   1.000
_cell.length_b   1.000
_cell.length_c   1.000
_cell.angle_alpha   90.00
_cell.angle_beta   90.00
_cell.angle_gamma   90.00
#
_symmetry.space_group_name_H-M   'P 1'
#
loop_
_entity.id
_entity.type
_entity.pdbx_description
1 polymer ?
#
loop_
_entity_poly.entity_id
_entity_poly.type
_entity_poly.pdbx_seq_one_letter_code
_entity_poly.pdbx_strand_id
1 'polypeptide(L)'
;MCHRRPYLRGDHTQFTEALVDALRWHKAYWTGDEDRSMSSEGLVSLGPLAIACLARDAGFPIEVESEYLPKALLDFAWTGGSTPDAKAR
;
A
#
# COMPACT_ATOMS: atom_id res chain seq x y z
N MET A 1 -14.90 17.43 15.71
CA MET A 1 -14.80 17.98 14.34
C MET A 1 -14.47 16.82 13.41
N CYS A 2 -15.46 16.28 12.70
CA CYS A 2 -15.26 15.18 11.75
C CYS A 2 -14.49 15.69 10.54
N HIS A 3 -13.23 15.27 10.40
CA HIS A 3 -12.38 15.54 9.25
C HIS A 3 -12.98 14.79 8.04
N ARG A 4 -13.75 15.48 7.20
CA ARG A 4 -14.13 14.99 5.87
C ARG A 4 -12.85 14.74 5.09
N ARG A 5 -12.40 13.48 4.98
CA ARG A 5 -11.40 13.06 4.00
C ARG A 5 -12.08 13.01 2.63
N PRO A 6 -11.76 13.94 1.69
CA PRO A 6 -12.43 14.00 0.38
C PRO A 6 -12.06 12.84 -0.55
N TYR A 7 -11.10 11.99 -0.17
CA TYR A 7 -10.66 10.82 -0.93
C TYR A 7 -11.65 9.64 -0.88
N LEU A 8 -12.70 9.71 -0.04
CA LEU A 8 -13.72 8.67 0.14
C LEU A 8 -14.87 8.75 -0.89
N ARG A 9 -14.70 9.42 -2.03
CA ARG A 9 -15.64 9.27 -3.16
C ARG A 9 -15.36 7.97 -3.94
N GLY A 10 -15.44 6.84 -3.23
CA GLY A 10 -16.12 5.64 -3.71
C GLY A 10 -15.71 4.98 -5.02
N ASP A 11 -14.49 5.17 -5.53
CA ASP A 11 -14.03 4.39 -6.68
C ASP A 11 -12.84 3.50 -6.29
N HIS A 12 -13.20 2.34 -5.71
CA HIS A 12 -12.28 1.28 -5.36
C HIS A 12 -11.51 0.77 -6.56
N THR A 13 -12.15 0.76 -7.73
CA THR A 13 -11.54 0.38 -8.98
C THR A 13 -10.48 1.39 -9.37
N GLN A 14 -10.80 2.68 -9.41
CA GLN A 14 -9.84 3.73 -9.76
C GLN A 14 -8.64 3.79 -8.81
N PHE A 15 -8.87 3.64 -7.51
CA PHE A 15 -7.76 3.59 -6.55
C PHE A 15 -6.87 2.36 -6.80
N THR A 16 -7.48 1.20 -7.02
CA THR A 16 -6.77 -0.05 -7.29
C THR A 16 -5.97 0.05 -8.58
N GLU A 17 -6.56 0.60 -9.65
CA GLU A 17 -5.89 0.85 -10.93
C GLU A 17 -4.70 1.79 -10.77
N ALA A 18 -4.88 2.92 -10.07
CA ALA A 18 -3.80 3.86 -9.81
C ALA A 18 -2.67 3.23 -8.97
N LEU A 19 -3.01 2.37 -8.00
CA LEU A 19 -2.03 1.64 -7.20
C LEU A 19 -1.25 0.63 -8.06
N VAL A 20 -1.94 -0.13 -8.90
CA VAL A 20 -1.33 -1.08 -9.85
C VAL A 20 -0.40 -0.37 -10.82
N ASP A 21 -0.82 0.77 -11.36
CA ASP A 21 0.00 1.56 -12.26
C ASP A 21 1.24 2.12 -11.55
N ALA A 22 1.08 2.66 -10.34
CA ALA A 22 2.23 3.13 -9.56
C ALA A 22 3.28 2.01 -9.33
N LEU A 23 2.83 0.80 -9.04
CA LEU A 23 3.69 -0.39 -8.90
C LEU A 23 4.38 -0.77 -10.21
N ARG A 24 3.65 -0.73 -11.34
CA ARG A 24 4.22 -1.00 -12.67
C ARG A 24 5.31 0.00 -13.03
N TRP A 25 5.07 1.28 -12.76
CA TRP A 25 6.04 2.34 -13.05
C TRP A 25 7.28 2.22 -12.17
N HIS A 26 7.10 1.87 -10.89
CA HIS A 26 8.20 1.57 -9.99
C HIS A 26 9.05 0.40 -10.52
N LYS A 27 8.42 -0.72 -10.91
CA LYS A 27 9.10 -1.84 -11.55
C LYS A 27 9.90 -1.39 -12.78
N ALA A 28 9.25 -0.70 -13.72
CA ALA A 28 9.89 -0.26 -14.96
C ALA A 28 11.12 0.64 -14.72
N TYR A 29 11.05 1.52 -13.71
CA TYR A 29 12.15 2.40 -13.34
C TYR A 29 13.33 1.63 -12.72
N TRP A 30 13.06 0.66 -11.85
CA TRP A 30 14.08 -0.09 -11.12
C TRP A 30 14.66 -1.28 -11.89
N THR A 31 13.91 -1.89 -12.80
CA THR A 31 14.40 -3.00 -13.65
C THR A 31 15.05 -2.54 -14.95
N GLY A 32 15.00 -1.24 -15.28
CA GLY A 32 15.59 -0.69 -16.50
C GLY A 32 17.11 -0.55 -16.47
N ASP A 33 17.74 -0.76 -15.31
CA ASP A 33 19.16 -0.53 -15.07
C ASP A 33 19.66 -1.58 -14.06
N GLU A 34 20.62 -2.43 -14.44
CA GLU A 34 21.11 -3.54 -13.61
C GLU A 34 21.72 -3.07 -12.28
N ASP A 35 22.36 -1.90 -12.27
CA ASP A 35 22.92 -1.30 -11.04
C ASP A 35 21.80 -0.87 -10.07
N ARG A 36 20.64 -0.47 -10.61
CA ARG A 36 19.47 -0.07 -9.82
C ARG A 36 18.69 -1.28 -9.30
N SER A 37 18.59 -2.36 -10.09
CA SER A 37 17.90 -3.59 -9.69
C SER A 37 18.48 -4.21 -8.40
N MET A 38 19.78 -4.01 -8.16
CA MET A 38 20.48 -4.49 -6.95
C MET A 38 20.36 -3.54 -5.75
N SER A 39 19.71 -2.39 -5.91
CA SER A 39 19.58 -1.40 -4.84
C SER A 39 18.42 -1.75 -3.91
N SER A 40 18.69 -1.69 -2.60
CA SER A 40 17.68 -1.93 -1.56
C SER A 40 16.46 -1.01 -1.65
N GLU A 41 16.63 0.18 -2.21
CA GLU A 41 15.56 1.18 -2.45
C GLU A 41 14.55 0.76 -3.52
N GLY A 42 14.90 -0.19 -4.40
CA GLY A 42 14.00 -0.77 -5.42
C GLY A 42 13.24 -2.01 -4.96
N LEU A 43 13.53 -2.54 -3.76
CA LEU A 43 12.89 -3.76 -3.24
C LEU A 43 11.45 -3.50 -2.78
N VAL A 44 11.14 -2.28 -2.34
CA VAL A 44 9.83 -1.92 -1.81
C VAL A 44 9.42 -0.55 -2.33
N SER A 45 8.20 -0.47 -2.87
CA SER A 45 7.66 0.80 -3.32
C SER A 45 7.10 1.59 -2.13
N LEU A 46 7.96 2.29 -1.40
CA LEU A 46 7.62 2.98 -0.15
C LEU A 46 6.45 3.98 -0.30
N GLY A 47 6.40 4.72 -1.41
CA GLY A 47 5.30 5.65 -1.70
C GLY A 47 3.95 4.93 -1.86
N PRO A 48 3.82 4.01 -2.83
CA PRO A 48 2.62 3.17 -2.99
C PRO A 48 2.24 2.38 -1.73
N LEU A 49 3.23 1.87 -0.99
CA LEU A 49 3.00 1.19 0.29
C LEU A 49 2.36 2.13 1.33
N ALA A 50 2.88 3.35 1.49
CA ALA A 50 2.31 4.32 2.43
C ALA A 50 0.85 4.66 2.08
N ILE A 51 0.53 4.83 0.79
CA ILE A 51 -0.84 5.09 0.33
C ILE A 51 -1.75 3.89 0.56
N ALA A 52 -1.28 2.67 0.29
CA ALA A 52 -2.02 1.44 0.58
C ALA A 52 -2.31 1.28 2.09
N CYS A 53 -1.34 1.59 2.96
CA CYS A 53 -1.54 1.61 4.41
C CYS A 53 -2.60 2.62 4.84
N LEU A 54 -2.56 3.84 4.30
CA LEU A 54 -3.57 4.89 4.60
C LEU A 54 -4.97 4.50 4.12
N ALA A 55 -5.07 3.87 2.95
CA ALA A 55 -6.34 3.38 2.43
C ALA A 55 -6.92 2.28 3.34
N ARG A 56 -6.07 1.35 3.79
CA ARG A 56 -6.48 0.29 4.71
C ARG A 56 -6.93 0.80 6.08
N ASP A 57 -6.21 1.77 6.65
CA ASP A 57 -6.61 2.50 7.86
C ASP A 57 -7.96 3.23 7.68
N ALA A 58 -8.24 3.70 6.47
CA ALA A 58 -9.52 4.30 6.12
C ALA A 58 -10.66 3.29 5.87
N GLY A 59 -10.42 1.98 6.05
CA GLY A 59 -11.39 0.91 5.84
C GLY A 59 -11.51 0.42 4.39
N PHE A 60 -10.52 0.74 3.54
CA PHE A 60 -10.49 0.32 2.15
C PHE A 60 -9.75 -1.02 2.00
N PRO A 61 -10.39 -2.08 1.49
CA PRO A 61 -9.70 -3.34 1.24
C PRO A 61 -8.68 -3.19 0.12
N ILE A 62 -7.46 -3.65 0.35
CA ILE A 62 -6.38 -3.71 -0.65
C ILE A 62 -6.18 -5.18 -1.03
N GLU A 63 -6.58 -5.54 -2.25
CA GLU A 63 -6.45 -6.90 -2.79
C GLU A 63 -5.27 -7.05 -3.78
N VAL A 64 -4.52 -5.96 -4.00
CA VAL A 64 -3.38 -5.95 -4.91
C VAL A 64 -2.22 -6.72 -4.31
N GLU A 65 -1.79 -7.78 -4.99
CA GLU A 65 -0.59 -8.54 -4.66
C GLU A 65 0.58 -8.12 -5.54
N SER A 66 1.72 -7.76 -4.92
CA SER A 66 2.93 -7.37 -5.63
C SER A 66 4.18 -7.68 -4.83
N GLU A 67 5.26 -8.03 -5.52
CA GLU A 67 6.60 -8.21 -4.93
C GLU A 67 7.10 -6.93 -4.24
N TYR A 68 6.67 -5.76 -4.71
CA TYR A 68 7.04 -4.45 -4.15
C TYR A 68 6.11 -3.96 -3.04
N LEU A 69 5.08 -4.74 -2.70
CA LEU A 69 4.08 -4.40 -1.69
C LEU A 69 3.92 -5.57 -0.70
N PRO A 70 4.91 -5.77 0.20
CA PRO A 70 4.95 -6.92 1.09
C PRO A 70 3.72 -6.95 2.01
N LYS A 71 2.93 -8.03 1.94
CA LYS A 71 1.72 -8.20 2.76
C LYS A 71 2.01 -8.00 4.25
N ALA A 72 3.14 -8.49 4.76
CA ALA A 72 3.52 -8.31 6.16
C ALA A 72 3.63 -6.84 6.61
N LEU A 73 4.06 -5.94 5.72
CA LEU A 73 4.13 -4.50 5.98
C LEU A 73 2.75 -3.84 5.85
N LEU A 74 1.98 -4.24 4.84
CA LEU A 74 0.60 -3.79 4.64
C LEU A 74 -0.34 -4.23 5.78
N ASP A 75 -0.05 -5.41 6.34
CA ASP A 75 -0.80 -6.03 7.42
C ASP A 75 -0.50 -5.43 8.79
N PHE A 76 0.45 -4.50 8.87
CA PHE A 76 1.05 -4.03 10.12
C PHE A 76 1.47 -5.20 11.04
N ALA A 77 1.77 -6.37 10.45
CA ALA A 77 2.01 -7.61 11.18
C ALA A 77 3.29 -7.56 12.03
N TRP A 78 4.16 -6.58 11.77
CA TRP A 78 5.30 -6.24 12.61
C TRP A 78 4.87 -5.61 13.94
N THR A 79 3.79 -4.83 13.97
CA THR A 79 3.26 -4.26 15.21
C THR A 79 2.68 -5.41 16.04
N GLY A 80 3.48 -6.01 16.91
CA GLY A 80 3.12 -7.17 17.73
C GLY A 80 2.03 -6.90 18.78
N GLY A 81 0.95 -6.19 18.43
CA GLY A 81 -0.05 -5.69 19.37
C GLY A 81 -1.40 -5.27 18.77
N SER A 82 -1.80 -5.72 17.59
CA SER A 82 -3.21 -5.55 17.16
C SER A 82 -3.98 -6.85 17.31
N THR A 83 -4.29 -7.23 18.54
CA THR A 83 -5.40 -8.14 18.81
C THR A 83 -6.68 -7.49 18.27
N PRO A 84 -7.45 -8.16 17.39
CA PRO A 84 -8.70 -7.61 16.86
C PRO A 84 -9.85 -7.76 17.87
N ASP A 85 -9.71 -7.23 19.09
CA ASP A 85 -10.74 -7.36 20.13
C ASP A 85 -10.82 -6.10 21.00
N ALA A 86 -11.30 -4.98 20.44
CA ALA A 86 -11.73 -3.84 21.25
C ALA A 86 -12.72 -2.90 20.53
N LYS A 87 -13.55 -3.42 19.62
CA LYS A 87 -14.67 -2.63 19.05
C LYS A 87 -15.98 -3.40 19.05
N ALA A 88 -16.37 -3.89 20.24
CA ALA A 88 -17.74 -4.27 20.57
C ALA A 88 -17.91 -4.39 22.10
N ARG A 89 -17.97 -3.27 22.83
CA ARG A 89 -18.85 -3.12 24.00
C ARG A 89 -19.05 -1.66 24.38
#